data_AF-A0A133UN60-F1
#
_entry.id   AF-A0A133UN60-F1
#
_cell.length_a   1.000
_cell.length_b   1.000
_cell.length_c   1.000
_cell.angle_alpha   90.00
_cell.angle_beta   90.00
_cell.angle_gamma   90.00
#
_symmetry.space_group_name_H-M   'P 1'
#
loop_
_entity.id
_entity.type
_entity.pdbx_description
1 polymer ?
#
loop_
_entity_poly.entity_id
_entity_poly.type
_entity_poly.pdbx_seq_one_letter_code
_entity_poly.pdbx_strand_id
1 'polypeptide(L)'
;MRNSRGSHEVFAYGSLMNPKFVEELLGKSVKLVPAKLEGYKKVQTPGRKYPAAVKHPTSSIKGELLLNLSSEDVKKIDKWEETPENLYVRIKAPVMTKDGVRKAFVYITKKEKIKQSS
;
A
#
# COMPACT_ATOMS: atom_id res chain seq x y z
N MET A 1 22.58 -9.44 16.99
CA MET A 1 21.16 -9.31 16.58
C MET A 1 21.10 -9.55 15.08
N ARG A 2 20.46 -10.64 14.60
CA ARG A 2 20.40 -10.93 13.16
C ARG A 2 19.36 -10.01 12.52
N ASN A 3 19.81 -9.01 11.77
CA ASN A 3 18.98 -8.23 10.86
C ASN A 3 18.21 -9.21 9.97
N SER A 4 16.88 -9.24 10.14
CA SER A 4 16.02 -9.98 9.22
C SER A 4 16.22 -9.39 7.83
N ARG A 5 16.82 -10.15 6.92
CA ARG A 5 17.04 -9.74 5.53
C ARG A 5 15.68 -9.25 4.98
N GLY A 6 15.63 -8.01 4.50
CA GLY A 6 14.42 -7.42 3.93
C GLY A 6 13.84 -8.37 2.88
N SER A 7 12.60 -8.79 3.07
CA SER A 7 11.93 -9.80 2.24
C SER A 7 10.45 -9.49 2.00
N HIS A 8 10.00 -8.33 2.47
CA HIS A 8 8.65 -7.84 2.21
C HIS A 8 8.69 -6.64 1.27
N GLU A 9 7.61 -6.51 0.51
CA GLU A 9 7.39 -5.40 -0.41
C GLU A 9 6.01 -4.83 -0.13
N VAL A 10 5.86 -3.51 -0.17
CA VAL A 10 4.59 -2.82 0.08
C VAL A 10 4.27 -1.92 -1.10
N PHE A 11 3.10 -2.10 -1.68
CA PHE A 11 2.58 -1.22 -2.73
C PHE A 11 1.78 -0.08 -2.12
N ALA A 12 2.22 1.13 -2.40
CA ALA A 12 1.62 2.39 -1.98
C ALA A 12 0.96 3.10 -3.16
N TYR A 13 -0.23 3.65 -2.94
CA TYR A 13 -0.98 4.44 -3.94
C TYR A 13 -1.52 5.77 -3.37
N GLY A 14 -0.95 6.20 -2.24
CA GLY A 14 -1.29 7.40 -1.48
C GLY A 14 -0.05 8.02 -0.83
N SER A 15 -0.14 8.40 0.45
CA SER A 15 0.92 9.14 1.17
C SER A 15 2.29 8.44 1.18
N LEU A 16 2.30 7.11 1.23
CA LEU A 16 3.53 6.30 1.20
C LEU A 16 4.25 6.28 -0.16
N MET A 17 3.75 7.00 -1.16
CA MET A 17 4.47 7.22 -2.43
C MET A 17 5.58 8.28 -2.30
N ASN A 18 5.61 9.04 -1.21
CA ASN A 18 6.64 10.07 -0.99
C ASN A 18 7.86 9.46 -0.27
N PRO A 19 9.05 9.38 -0.89
CA PRO A 19 10.22 8.77 -0.29
C PRO A 19 10.69 9.48 1.00
N LYS A 20 10.54 10.81 1.09
CA LYS A 20 10.88 11.56 2.32
C LYS A 20 9.98 11.15 3.48
N PHE A 21 8.67 11.05 3.21
CA PHE A 21 7.71 10.61 4.21
C PHE A 21 7.97 9.16 4.67
N VAL A 22 8.29 8.28 3.72
CA VAL A 22 8.66 6.89 4.03
C VAL A 22 9.92 6.83 4.88
N GLU A 23 10.92 7.66 4.58
CA GLU A 23 12.14 7.76 5.36
C GLU A 23 11.91 8.28 6.78
N GLU A 24 11.08 9.31 6.95
CA GLU A 24 10.66 9.81 8.26
C GLU A 24 9.89 8.75 9.07
N LEU A 25 8.97 8.04 8.42
CA LEU A 25 8.16 7.01 9.06
C LEU A 25 8.98 5.79 9.49
N LEU A 26 9.91 5.35 8.64
CA LEU A 26 10.69 4.13 8.85
C LEU A 26 12.01 4.40 9.58
N GLY A 27 12.50 5.65 9.57
CA GLY A 27 13.82 6.05 10.06
C GLY A 27 14.96 5.60 9.16
N LYS A 28 14.69 5.31 7.88
CA LYS A 28 15.69 4.86 6.89
C LYS A 28 15.22 5.09 5.46
N SER A 29 16.16 5.28 4.54
CA SER A 29 15.87 5.34 3.11
C SER A 29 15.42 3.98 2.58
N VAL A 30 14.35 3.98 1.80
CA VAL A 30 13.79 2.80 1.13
C VAL A 30 13.73 3.05 -0.37
N LYS A 31 14.04 2.02 -1.15
CA LYS A 31 13.91 2.09 -2.61
C LYS A 31 12.45 1.97 -3.01
N LEU A 32 11.94 2.99 -3.68
CA LEU A 32 10.62 2.99 -4.33
C LEU A 32 10.80 2.72 -5.82
N VAL A 33 9.96 1.86 -6.38
CA VAL A 33 9.91 1.62 -7.83
C VAL A 33 8.48 1.76 -8.35
N PRO A 34 8.27 2.37 -9.53
CA PRO A 34 6.94 2.47 -10.11
C PRO A 34 6.31 1.09 -10.31
N ALA A 35 5.07 0.95 -9.86
CA ALA A 35 4.31 -0.29 -9.96
C ALA A 35 2.83 -0.04 -10.26
N LYS A 36 2.12 -1.08 -10.67
CA LYS A 36 0.68 -1.04 -10.93
C LYS A 36 -0.03 -2.21 -10.26
N LEU A 37 -1.16 -1.93 -9.65
CA LEU A 37 -2.08 -2.93 -9.12
C LEU A 37 -3.25 -3.10 -10.08
N GLU A 38 -3.30 -4.22 -10.79
CA GLU A 38 -4.38 -4.55 -11.74
C GLU A 38 -5.61 -5.14 -11.03
N GLY A 39 -6.79 -4.94 -11.64
CA GLY A 39 -8.05 -5.40 -11.08
C GLY A 39 -8.59 -4.51 -9.95
N TYR A 40 -8.00 -3.33 -9.76
CA TYR A 40 -8.42 -2.34 -8.77
C TYR A 40 -8.51 -0.94 -9.39
N LYS A 41 -9.43 -0.14 -8.86
CA LYS A 41 -9.59 1.28 -9.17
C LYS A 41 -9.45 2.10 -7.90
N LYS A 42 -8.69 3.19 -8.00
CA LYS A 42 -8.57 4.18 -6.93
C LYS A 42 -9.81 5.07 -6.96
N VAL A 43 -10.52 5.13 -5.85
CA VAL A 43 -11.74 5.94 -5.66
C VAL A 43 -11.51 6.88 -4.49
N GLN A 44 -11.72 8.17 -4.70
CA GLN A 44 -11.71 9.15 -3.63
C GLN A 44 -13.16 9.45 -3.27
N THR A 45 -13.57 9.05 -2.07
CA THR A 45 -14.93 9.33 -1.58
C THR A 45 -14.95 10.73 -0.93
N PRO A 46 -15.92 11.60 -1.26
CA PRO A 46 -16.11 12.86 -0.55
C PRO A 46 -16.21 12.63 0.96
N GLY A 47 -15.47 13.42 1.75
CA GLY A 47 -15.39 13.25 3.21
C GLY A 47 -14.38 12.21 3.69
N ARG A 48 -13.71 11.45 2.80
CA ARG A 48 -12.59 10.60 3.18
C ARG A 48 -11.25 11.28 2.94
N LYS A 49 -10.40 11.21 3.97
CA LYS A 49 -9.03 11.73 3.93
C LYS A 49 -8.12 10.95 2.96
N TYR A 50 -8.40 9.68 2.74
CA TYR A 50 -7.54 8.77 1.96
C TYR A 50 -8.30 8.03 0.86
N PRO A 51 -7.65 7.74 -0.28
CA PRO A 51 -8.26 7.02 -1.38
C PRO A 51 -8.53 5.55 -1.03
N ALA A 52 -9.63 5.01 -1.56
CA ALA A 52 -9.99 3.61 -1.44
C ALA A 52 -9.62 2.84 -2.71
N ALA A 53 -9.08 1.63 -2.56
CA ALA A 53 -8.92 0.67 -3.65
C ALA A 53 -10.14 -0.25 -3.72
N VAL A 54 -10.92 -0.16 -4.79
CA VAL A 54 -12.09 -1.02 -5.04
C VAL A 54 -11.79 -1.98 -6.18
N LYS A 55 -12.33 -3.21 -6.11
CA LYS A 55 -12.16 -4.18 -7.20
C LYS A 55 -12.81 -3.64 -8.47
N HIS A 56 -12.06 -3.67 -9.57
CA HIS A 56 -12.51 -3.24 -10.89
C HIS A 56 -11.68 -3.96 -11.97
N PRO A 57 -12.23 -4.99 -12.63
CA PRO A 57 -11.46 -5.92 -13.47
C PRO A 57 -10.63 -5.27 -14.59
N THR A 58 -11.13 -4.20 -15.18
CA THR A 58 -10.48 -3.51 -16.32
C THR A 58 -9.65 -2.29 -15.91
N SER A 59 -9.52 -2.01 -14.61
CA SER A 59 -8.77 -0.86 -14.12
C SER A 59 -7.49 -1.27 -13.42
N SER A 60 -6.57 -0.31 -13.33
CA SER A 60 -5.35 -0.45 -12.55
C SER A 60 -5.09 0.80 -11.73
N ILE A 61 -4.44 0.61 -10.58
CA ILE A 61 -3.94 1.70 -9.75
C ILE A 61 -2.44 1.83 -10.00
N LYS A 62 -1.98 3.00 -10.44
CA LYS A 62 -0.55 3.34 -10.49
C LYS A 62 -0.09 3.79 -9.11
N GLY A 63 1.07 3.32 -8.68
CA GLY A 63 1.64 3.60 -7.38
C GLY A 63 3.13 3.29 -7.33
N GLU A 64 3.67 3.25 -6.12
CA GLU A 64 5.07 2.96 -5.84
C GLU A 64 5.18 1.67 -5.03
N LEU A 65 6.16 0.84 -5.35
CA LEU A 65 6.49 -0.37 -4.62
C LEU A 65 7.74 -0.12 -3.76
N LEU A 66 7.55 -0.16 -2.44
CA LEU A 66 8.63 -0.11 -1.46
C LEU A 66 9.29 -1.49 -1.39
N LEU A 67 10.60 -1.53 -1.63
CA LEU A 67 11.38 -2.77 -1.68
C LEU A 67 12.19 -3.00 -0.40
N ASN A 68 12.54 -4.26 -0.14
CA ASN A 68 13.45 -4.69 0.92
C ASN A 68 13.02 -4.27 2.34
N LEU A 69 11.72 -4.34 2.62
CA LEU A 69 11.17 -4.05 3.95
C LEU A 69 11.39 -5.24 4.90
N SER A 70 11.80 -4.93 6.12
CA SER A 70 11.83 -5.87 7.24
C SER A 70 10.42 -6.03 7.81
N SER A 71 10.20 -7.07 8.61
CA SER A 71 8.93 -7.24 9.32
C SER A 71 8.63 -6.07 10.27
N GLU A 72 9.65 -5.38 10.79
CA GLU A 72 9.47 -4.21 11.66
C GLU A 72 9.04 -2.98 10.87
N ASP A 73 9.57 -2.78 9.67
CA ASP A 73 9.14 -1.68 8.80
C ASP A 73 7.67 -1.82 8.43
N VAL A 74 7.27 -3.04 8.04
CA VAL A 74 5.88 -3.31 7.70
C VAL A 74 4.97 -3.07 8.91
N LYS A 75 5.40 -3.40 10.14
CA LYS A 75 4.63 -3.07 11.36
C LYS A 75 4.50 -1.57 11.60
N LYS A 76 5.52 -0.77 11.28
CA LYS A 76 5.42 0.71 11.37
C LYS A 76 4.39 1.24 10.38
N ILE A 77 4.38 0.70 9.17
CA ILE A 77 3.39 1.04 8.14
C ILE A 77 1.99 0.61 8.58
N ASP A 78 1.83 -0.62 9.08
CA ASP A 78 0.56 -1.11 9.64
C ASP A 78 0.04 -0.14 10.71
N LYS A 79 0.88 0.23 11.69
CA LYS A 79 0.52 1.17 12.75
C LYS A 79 0.11 2.54 12.23
N TRP A 80 0.71 3.02 11.15
CA TRP A 80 0.32 4.28 10.53
C TRP A 80 -1.06 4.17 9.83
N GLU A 81 -1.26 3.11 9.03
CA GLU A 81 -2.51 2.85 8.30
C GLU A 81 -3.70 2.47 9.23
N GLU A 82 -3.43 1.97 10.44
CA GLU A 82 -4.43 1.56 11.43
C GLU A 82 -4.91 2.71 12.34
N THR A 83 -4.31 3.90 12.28
CA THR A 83 -4.71 5.06 13.12
C THR A 83 -5.86 5.89 12.52
N PRO A 84 -6.68 6.54 13.36
CA PRO A 84 -7.59 5.96 14.36
C PRO A 84 -8.84 5.27 13.76
N GLU A 85 -9.02 5.26 12.44
CA GLU A 85 -10.27 4.79 11.81
C GLU A 85 -10.25 3.31 11.37
N ASN A 86 -9.12 2.61 11.52
CA ASN A 86 -8.89 1.21 11.14
C ASN A 86 -9.53 0.83 9.78
N LEU A 87 -9.38 1.73 8.80
CA LEU A 87 -10.10 1.70 7.53
C LEU A 87 -9.52 0.71 6.55
N TYR A 88 -8.25 0.35 6.71
CA TYR A 88 -7.52 -0.44 5.75
C TYR A 88 -7.29 -1.86 6.27
N VAL A 89 -7.27 -2.82 5.35
CA VAL A 89 -6.77 -4.18 5.56
C VAL A 89 -5.61 -4.41 4.63
N ARG A 90 -4.57 -5.04 5.17
CA ARG A 90 -3.44 -5.48 4.37
C ARG A 90 -3.74 -6.81 3.72
N ILE A 91 -3.68 -6.84 2.39
CA ILE A 91 -3.76 -8.07 1.58
C ILE A 91 -2.42 -8.30 0.87
N LYS A 92 -2.16 -9.52 0.41
CA LYS A 92 -1.11 -9.77 -0.58
C LYS A 92 -1.74 -9.79 -1.97
N ALA A 93 -1.20 -8.99 -2.89
CA ALA A 93 -1.66 -8.94 -4.28
C ALA A 93 -0.47 -8.92 -5.25
N PRO A 94 -0.64 -9.45 -6.47
CA PRO A 94 0.33 -9.26 -7.53
C PRO A 94 0.34 -7.79 -7.97
N VAL A 95 1.53 -7.22 -8.10
CA VAL A 95 1.77 -5.88 -8.63
C VAL A 95 2.73 -5.95 -9.82
N MET A 96 2.41 -5.22 -10.87
CA MET A 96 3.17 -5.16 -12.10
C MET A 96 4.25 -4.08 -11.96
N THR A 97 5.50 -4.46 -12.04
CA THR A 97 6.64 -3.53 -12.13
C THR A 97 7.24 -3.59 -13.54
N LYS A 98 8.17 -2.68 -13.86
CA LYS A 98 8.93 -2.74 -15.11
C LYS A 98 9.75 -4.04 -15.24
N ASP A 99 10.13 -4.64 -14.12
CA ASP A 99 10.98 -5.83 -14.05
C ASP A 99 10.15 -7.13 -13.93
N GLY A 100 8.81 -7.02 -14.03
CA GLY A 100 7.87 -8.15 -13.94
C GLY A 100 6.93 -8.09 -12.74
N VAL A 101 6.20 -9.18 -12.54
CA VAL A 101 5.17 -9.30 -11.49
C VAL A 101 5.83 -9.59 -10.14
N ARG A 102 5.46 -8.84 -9.11
CA ARG A 102 5.89 -9.04 -7.73
C ARG A 102 4.72 -9.25 -6.80
N LYS A 103 4.90 -10.01 -5.72
CA LYS A 103 3.87 -10.20 -4.68
C LYS A 103 4.12 -9.21 -3.55
N ALA A 104 3.26 -8.21 -3.44
CA ALA A 104 3.41 -7.13 -2.47
C ALA A 104 2.23 -7.10 -1.49
N PHE A 105 2.48 -6.55 -0.31
CA PHE A 105 1.43 -6.11 0.58
C PHE A 105 0.75 -4.86 0.05
N VAL A 106 -0.58 -4.83 0.12
CA VAL A 106 -1.41 -3.71 -0.31
C VAL A 106 -2.42 -3.40 0.78
N TYR A 107 -2.53 -2.15 1.17
CA TYR A 107 -3.56 -1.68 2.08
C TYR A 107 -4.80 -1.33 1.26
N ILE A 108 -5.90 -2.07 1.41
CA ILE A 108 -7.17 -1.79 0.73
C ILE A 108 -8.24 -1.45 1.76
N THR A 109 -9.22 -0.61 1.41
CA THR A 109 -10.27 -0.24 2.36
C THR A 109 -11.14 -1.43 2.72
N LYS A 110 -11.47 -1.60 4.01
CA LYS A 110 -12.42 -2.62 4.49
C LYS A 110 -13.76 -2.45 3.79
N LYS A 111 -14.22 -3.52 3.14
CA LYS A 111 -15.51 -3.59 2.42
C LYS A 111 -16.69 -3.12 3.28
N GLU A 112 -16.68 -3.37 4.59
CA GLU A 112 -17.77 -3.04 5.51
C GLU A 112 -18.09 -1.54 5.61
N LYS A 113 -17.15 -0.65 5.24
CA LYS A 113 -17.42 0.80 5.17
C LYS A 113 -17.68 1.31 3.76
N ILE A 114 -17.66 0.46 2.73
CA ILE A 114 -18.14 0.82 1.40
C ILE A 114 -19.65 0.55 1.39
N LYS A 115 -20.43 1.35 2.13
CA LYS A 115 -21.87 1.40 1.89
C LYS A 115 -22.05 1.87 0.45
N GLN A 116 -22.43 0.97 -0.43
CA GLN A 116 -23.12 1.34 -1.66
C GLN A 116 -24.37 2.09 -1.19
N SER A 117 -24.39 3.40 -1.35
CA SER A 117 -25.65 4.12 -1.42
C SER A 117 -26.41 3.51 -2.60
N SER A 118 -27.33 2.60 -2.29
CA SER A 118 -28.46 2.28 -3.16
C SER A 118 -29.57 3.29 -2.88
#